data_AF-A0A822CMJ8-F1
#
_entry.id   AF-A0A822CMJ8-F1
#
_cell.length_a   1.000
_cell.length_b   1.000
_cell.length_c   1.000
_cell.angle_alpha   90.00
_cell.angle_beta   90.00
_cell.angle_gamma   90.00
#
_symmetry.space_group_name_H-M   'P 1'
#
loop_
_entity.id
_entity.type
_entity.pdbx_description
1 polymer ?
#
loop_
_entity_poly.entity_id
_entity_poly.type
_entity_poly.pdbx_seq_one_letter_code
_entity_poly.pdbx_strand_id
1 'polypeptide(L)'
;PHTSEERQAKINTICNVTQRFCTGTLQQYSSFNDCQQFLRTQIPYGSYGRADQRNVICRFVHTYFVPLLPSIHCPHVGPTRRGACTDKTIDFYYNQPNFLACAHRQ
;
A
#
# COMPACT_ATOMS: atom_id res chain seq x y z
N PRO A 1 6.28 -14.78 -14.09
CA PRO A 1 5.31 -14.06 -14.95
C PRO A 1 3.97 -13.90 -14.21
N HIS A 2 3.64 -12.69 -13.77
CA HIS A 2 2.32 -12.41 -13.21
C HIS A 2 1.39 -11.95 -14.33
N THR A 3 0.19 -12.51 -14.40
CA THR A 3 -0.74 -12.18 -15.49
C THR A 3 -1.37 -10.80 -15.26
N SER A 4 -1.81 -10.15 -16.34
CA SER A 4 -2.55 -8.88 -16.27
C SER A 4 -3.84 -9.01 -15.43
N GLU A 5 -4.47 -10.18 -15.44
CA GLU A 5 -5.66 -10.51 -14.66
C GLU A 5 -5.40 -10.54 -13.15
N GLU A 6 -4.31 -11.20 -12.71
CA GLU A 6 -3.90 -11.22 -11.30
C GLU A 6 -3.66 -9.80 -10.78
N ARG A 7 -2.97 -8.98 -11.58
CA ARG A 7 -2.75 -7.57 -11.24
C ARG A 7 -4.07 -6.83 -11.07
N GLN A 8 -5.00 -7.05 -11.98
CA GLN A 8 -6.28 -6.36 -11.95
C GLN A 8 -7.13 -6.77 -10.75
N ALA A 9 -7.17 -8.05 -10.41
CA ALA A 9 -7.91 -8.55 -9.25
C ALA A 9 -7.42 -7.90 -7.95
N LYS A 10 -6.09 -7.80 -7.74
CA LYS A 10 -5.52 -7.14 -6.55
C LYS A 10 -5.81 -5.66 -6.50
N ILE A 11 -5.72 -4.96 -7.63
CA ILE A 11 -6.10 -3.54 -7.72
C ILE A 11 -7.56 -3.36 -7.32
N ASN A 12 -8.46 -4.22 -7.82
CA ASN A 12 -9.88 -4.19 -7.44
C ASN A 12 -10.06 -4.40 -5.94
N THR A 13 -9.32 -5.34 -5.33
CA THR A 13 -9.37 -5.55 -3.87
C THR A 13 -8.96 -4.28 -3.11
N ILE A 14 -7.84 -3.65 -3.49
CA ILE A 14 -7.37 -2.40 -2.85
C ILE A 14 -8.44 -1.31 -2.96
N CYS A 15 -8.98 -1.11 -4.15
CA CYS A 15 -9.98 -0.06 -4.37
C CYS A 15 -11.30 -0.35 -3.65
N ASN A 16 -11.76 -1.60 -3.61
CA ASN A 16 -12.96 -1.97 -2.85
C ASN A 16 -12.78 -1.77 -1.35
N VAL A 17 -11.66 -2.23 -0.79
CA VAL A 17 -11.38 -2.09 0.65
C VAL A 17 -11.26 -0.62 1.04
N THR A 18 -10.56 0.19 0.25
CA THR A 18 -10.41 1.61 0.54
C THR A 18 -11.73 2.37 0.45
N GLN A 19 -12.54 2.14 -0.58
CA GLN A 19 -13.85 2.80 -0.68
C GLN A 19 -14.81 2.37 0.44
N ARG A 20 -14.70 1.12 0.92
CA ARG A 20 -15.56 0.61 1.99
C ARG A 20 -15.18 1.10 3.39
N PHE A 21 -13.89 1.14 3.71
CA PHE A 21 -13.43 1.33 5.09
C PHE A 21 -12.66 2.63 5.32
N CYS A 22 -12.12 3.24 4.27
CA CYS A 22 -11.33 4.46 4.35
C CYS A 22 -12.19 5.64 3.90
N THR A 23 -13.02 6.15 4.81
CA THR A 23 -13.98 7.24 4.57
C THR A 23 -13.73 8.42 5.51
N GLY A 24 -14.39 9.56 5.26
CA GLY A 24 -14.21 10.77 6.06
C GLY A 24 -12.75 11.23 6.07
N THR A 25 -12.19 11.47 7.26
CA THR A 25 -10.79 11.88 7.42
C THR A 25 -9.77 10.81 7.00
N LEU A 26 -10.21 9.56 6.85
CA LEU A 26 -9.37 8.45 6.39
C LEU A 26 -9.50 8.21 4.89
N GLN A 27 -10.23 9.03 4.14
CA GLN A 27 -10.38 8.86 2.70
C GLN A 27 -9.04 8.90 1.97
N GLN A 28 -8.78 7.87 1.15
CA GLN A 28 -7.51 7.74 0.41
C GLN A 28 -7.64 8.07 -1.08
N TYR A 29 -8.82 7.84 -1.65
CA TYR A 29 -9.11 8.07 -3.06
C TYR A 29 -10.49 8.71 -3.17
N SER A 30 -10.65 9.64 -4.11
CA SER A 30 -11.92 10.31 -4.40
C SER A 30 -12.98 9.36 -4.92
N SER A 31 -12.59 8.34 -5.68
CA SER A 31 -13.48 7.30 -6.17
C SER A 31 -12.76 5.97 -6.40
N PHE A 32 -13.54 4.91 -6.63
CA PHE A 32 -13.02 3.62 -7.07
C PHE A 32 -12.22 3.73 -8.38
N ASN A 33 -12.71 4.54 -9.34
CA ASN A 33 -12.05 4.72 -10.64
C ASN A 33 -10.69 5.43 -10.48
N ASP A 34 -10.64 6.47 -9.65
CA ASP A 34 -9.39 7.19 -9.37
C ASP A 34 -8.34 6.28 -8.72
N CYS A 35 -8.77 5.42 -7.79
CA CYS A 35 -7.92 4.40 -7.21
C CYS A 35 -7.35 3.45 -8.28
N GLN A 36 -8.20 2.91 -9.16
CA GLN A 36 -7.76 2.02 -10.22
C GLN A 36 -6.78 2.73 -11.17
N GLN A 37 -7.10 3.96 -11.59
CA GLN A 37 -6.28 4.73 -12.51
C GLN A 37 -4.89 5.00 -11.91
N PHE A 38 -4.83 5.43 -10.65
CA PHE A 38 -3.59 5.65 -9.94
C PHE A 38 -2.75 4.37 -9.84
N LEU A 39 -3.34 3.26 -9.37
CA LEU A 39 -2.62 2.00 -9.20
C LEU A 39 -2.18 1.37 -10.52
N ARG A 40 -2.94 1.59 -11.61
CA ARG A 40 -2.61 1.08 -12.93
C ARG A 40 -1.47 1.86 -13.59
N THR A 41 -1.44 3.17 -13.42
CA THR A 41 -0.56 4.06 -14.20
C THR A 41 0.65 4.57 -13.44
N GLN A 42 0.57 4.73 -12.12
CA GLN A 42 1.62 5.39 -11.33
C GLN A 42 2.37 4.45 -10.38
N ILE A 43 1.85 3.24 -10.16
CA ILE A 43 2.38 2.32 -9.16
C ILE A 43 2.88 1.04 -9.84
N PRO A 44 4.17 0.68 -9.67
CA PRO A 44 4.70 -0.57 -10.18
C PRO A 44 4.01 -1.74 -9.48
N TYR A 45 3.86 -2.86 -10.17
CA TYR A 45 3.15 -4.01 -9.60
C TYR A 45 3.88 -4.60 -8.39
N GLY A 46 5.18 -4.88 -8.54
CA GLY A 46 6.03 -5.44 -7.47
C GLY A 46 5.92 -6.96 -7.33
N SER A 47 6.47 -7.47 -6.22
CA SER A 47 6.46 -8.89 -5.86
C SER A 47 6.37 -9.04 -4.34
N TYR A 48 6.01 -10.24 -3.87
CA TYR A 48 5.90 -10.50 -2.43
C TYR A 48 7.21 -10.37 -1.66
N GLY A 49 8.36 -10.70 -2.28
CA GLY A 49 9.68 -10.49 -1.67
C GLY A 49 10.05 -9.02 -1.50
N ARG A 50 9.30 -8.11 -2.12
CA ARG A 50 9.44 -6.65 -2.01
C ARG A 50 8.11 -6.00 -1.61
N ALA A 51 7.28 -6.71 -0.82
CA ALA A 51 5.97 -6.25 -0.33
C ALA A 51 6.06 -5.14 0.73
N ASP A 52 7.21 -4.47 0.83
CA ASP A 52 7.47 -3.35 1.71
C ASP A 52 7.82 -2.08 0.92
N GLN A 53 7.91 -2.18 -0.41
CA GLN A 53 8.25 -1.08 -1.32
C GLN A 53 7.02 -0.31 -1.79
N ARG A 54 7.24 0.78 -2.54
CA ARG A 54 6.19 1.50 -3.29
C ARG A 54 5.65 0.68 -4.46
N ASN A 55 4.86 -0.33 -4.17
CA ASN A 55 4.22 -1.15 -5.20
C ASN A 55 2.79 -1.58 -4.84
N VAL A 56 2.11 -2.21 -5.80
CA VAL A 56 0.75 -2.73 -5.64
C VAL A 56 0.70 -3.87 -4.63
N ILE A 57 1.70 -4.76 -4.61
CA ILE A 57 1.72 -5.89 -3.68
C ILE A 57 1.76 -5.44 -2.22
N CYS A 58 2.58 -4.45 -1.87
CA CYS A 58 2.62 -3.89 -0.52
C CYS A 58 1.25 -3.37 -0.09
N ARG A 59 0.58 -2.60 -0.96
CA ARG A 59 -0.76 -2.06 -0.70
C ARG A 59 -1.77 -3.17 -0.52
N PHE A 60 -1.73 -4.18 -1.38
CA PHE A 60 -2.60 -5.35 -1.29
C PHE A 60 -2.47 -6.05 0.07
N VAL A 61 -1.24 -6.26 0.56
CA VAL A 61 -1.02 -6.83 1.91
C VAL A 61 -1.65 -5.96 2.99
N HIS A 62 -1.48 -4.64 2.93
CA HIS A 62 -2.07 -3.75 3.93
C HIS A 62 -3.61 -3.73 3.93
N THR A 63 -4.27 -4.15 2.84
CA THR A 63 -5.75 -4.23 2.81
C THR A 63 -6.32 -5.22 3.83
N TYR A 64 -5.58 -6.28 4.19
CA TYR A 64 -6.04 -7.27 5.17
C TYR A 64 -6.22 -6.68 6.57
N PHE A 65 -5.48 -5.61 6.87
CA PHE A 65 -5.49 -4.97 8.19
C PHE A 65 -6.38 -3.73 8.26
N VAL A 66 -6.81 -3.19 7.10
CA VAL A 66 -7.71 -2.03 7.04
C VAL A 66 -8.99 -2.25 7.84
N PRO A 67 -9.72 -3.39 7.75
CA PRO A 67 -10.93 -3.59 8.55
C PRO A 67 -10.67 -3.69 10.06
N LEU A 68 -9.46 -4.05 10.47
CA LEU A 68 -9.10 -4.24 11.88
C LEU A 68 -8.71 -2.92 12.54
N LEU A 69 -7.92 -2.10 11.84
CA LEU A 69 -7.46 -0.81 12.36
C LEU A 69 -7.31 0.23 11.23
N PRO A 70 -8.43 0.81 10.76
CA PRO A 70 -8.45 1.71 9.61
C PRO A 70 -7.57 2.96 9.79
N SER A 71 -7.51 3.51 11.01
CA SER A 71 -6.74 4.73 11.29
C SER A 71 -5.24 4.60 11.00
N ILE A 72 -4.69 3.41 11.19
CA ILE A 72 -3.28 3.10 10.86
C ILE A 72 -3.14 2.65 9.41
N HIS A 73 -4.05 1.79 8.92
CA HIS A 73 -3.81 1.07 7.66
C HIS A 73 -4.37 1.74 6.42
N CYS A 74 -5.38 2.61 6.54
CA CYS A 74 -5.87 3.40 5.41
C CYS A 74 -4.76 4.26 4.79
N PRO A 75 -3.97 5.02 5.57
CA PRO A 75 -2.87 5.81 5.00
C PRO A 75 -1.82 4.99 4.22
N HIS A 76 -1.62 3.72 4.58
CA HIS A 76 -0.63 2.83 3.94
C HIS A 76 -1.04 2.39 2.53
N VAL A 77 -2.35 2.26 2.28
CA VAL A 77 -2.89 1.79 0.99
C VAL A 77 -3.17 2.91 0.00
N GLY A 78 -3.05 4.17 0.43
CA GLY A 78 -3.32 5.36 -0.37
C GLY A 78 -2.12 5.92 -1.16
N PRO A 79 -2.32 7.08 -1.83
CA PRO A 79 -1.27 7.78 -2.57
C PRO A 79 -0.15 8.33 -1.69
N THR A 80 -0.49 8.80 -0.48
CA THR A 80 0.44 9.49 0.42
C THR A 80 1.40 8.54 1.13
N ARG A 81 1.12 7.23 1.16
CA ARG A 81 1.95 6.16 1.74
C ARG A 81 2.13 6.18 3.26
N ARG A 82 2.10 7.37 3.87
CA ARG A 82 2.29 7.67 5.30
C ARG A 82 3.01 6.55 6.08
N GLY A 83 4.33 6.43 5.87
CA GLY A 83 5.18 5.51 6.63
C GLY A 83 5.30 4.08 6.09
N ALA A 84 4.41 3.64 5.20
CA ALA A 84 4.44 2.30 4.60
C ALA A 84 4.47 2.33 3.07
N CYS A 85 4.89 1.22 2.45
CA CYS A 85 4.97 1.10 0.99
C CYS A 85 5.73 2.25 0.31
N THR A 86 6.91 2.57 0.83
CA THR A 86 7.83 3.59 0.31
C THR A 86 9.01 2.94 -0.42
N ASP A 87 9.65 3.67 -1.32
CA ASP A 87 10.87 3.21 -1.98
C ASP A 87 12.00 3.14 -0.95
N LYS A 88 12.59 1.96 -0.79
CA LYS A 88 13.71 1.71 0.12
C LYS A 88 14.93 1.29 -0.66
N THR A 89 16.01 2.03 -0.47
CA THR A 89 17.33 1.71 -1.02
C THR A 89 18.00 0.63 -0.19
N ILE A 90 19.14 0.13 -0.65
CA ILE A 90 19.96 -0.79 0.16
C ILE A 90 20.41 -0.12 1.46
N ASP A 91 20.82 1.15 1.38
CA ASP A 91 21.22 1.96 2.54
C ASP A 91 20.11 2.09 3.58
N PHE A 92 18.85 2.14 3.15
CA PHE A 92 17.71 2.14 4.07
C PHE A 92 17.73 0.92 5.00
N TYR A 93 18.25 -0.24 4.58
CA TYR A 93 18.29 -1.44 5.42
C TYR A 93 19.53 -1.51 6.31
N TYR A 94 20.68 -1.03 5.82
CA TYR A 94 21.96 -1.19 6.51
C TYR A 94 22.36 0.01 7.38
N ASN A 95 21.84 1.20 7.10
CA ASN A 95 22.20 2.43 7.81
C ASN A 95 21.11 2.88 8.81
N GLN A 96 20.28 1.96 9.30
CA GLN A 96 19.34 2.29 10.38
C GLN A 96 20.09 2.26 11.71
N PRO A 97 20.27 3.41 12.39
CA PRO A 97 21.07 3.49 13.63
C PRO A 97 20.44 2.71 14.80
N ASN A 98 19.23 2.18 14.62
CA ASN A 98 18.57 1.33 15.59
C ASN A 98 17.58 0.41 14.85
N PHE A 99 17.96 -0.85 14.65
CA PHE A 99 17.11 -1.87 14.01
C PHE A 99 15.73 -1.97 14.68
N LEU A 100 15.67 -1.83 16.01
CA LEU A 100 14.41 -1.81 16.77
C LEU A 100 13.56 -0.57 16.46
N ALA A 101 14.17 0.58 16.20
CA ALA A 101 13.43 1.78 15.81
C ALA A 101 12.85 1.67 14.39
N CYS A 102 13.42 0.87 13.49
CA CYS A 102 12.86 0.64 12.16
C CYS A 102 11.59 -0.23 12.20
N ALA A 103 11.51 -1.18 13.14
CA ALA A 103 10.37 -2.10 13.27
C ALA A 103 9.12 -1.44 13.90
N HIS A 104 9.28 -0.31 14.59
CA HIS A 104 8.24 0.32 15.41
C HIS A 104 7.86 1.75 15.00
N ARG A 105 8.23 2.24 13.80
CA ARG A 105 7.69 3.53 13.31
C ARG A 105 6.21 3.36 12.95
N GLN A 106 5.35 3.58 13.95
CA GLN A 106 3.93 3.89 13.80
C GLN A 106 3.76 5.32 13.28
#